data_AF-B6UFZ3-F1
#
_entry.id   AF-B6UFZ3-F1
#
_cell.length_a   1.000
_cell.length_b   1.000
_cell.length_c   1.000
_cell.angle_alpha   90.00
_cell.angle_beta   90.00
_cell.angle_gamma   90.00
#
_symmetry.space_group_name_H-M   'P 1'
#
loop_
_entity.id
_entity.type
_entity.pdbx_description
1 polymer ?
#
loop_
_entity_poly.entity_id
_entity_poly.type
_entity_poly.pdbx_seq_one_letter_code
_entity_poly.pdbx_strand_id
1 'polypeptide(L)' 'MGKNVSNAKTFLEKRYTEDMELDDAIHTAILTLKEGYEGQISSNNIEIGIIRADREFKVLSPSEIKDFLEEVE' A
#
# COMPACT_ATOMS: atom_id res chain seq x y z
N MET A 1 3.90 7.02 -15.48
CA MET A 1 4.71 6.11 -14.64
C MET A 1 5.68 6.97 -13.84
N GLY A 2 5.61 6.90 -12.50
CA GLY A 2 6.35 7.79 -11.59
C GLY A 2 7.86 7.55 -11.60
N LYS A 3 8.61 8.54 -11.09
CA LYS A 3 10.08 8.61 -11.13
C LYS A 3 10.81 7.45 -10.42
N ASN A 4 10.10 6.63 -9.64
CA ASN A 4 10.64 5.52 -8.83
C ASN A 4 10.02 4.14 -9.12
N VAL A 5 9.39 3.94 -10.29
CA VAL A 5 8.70 2.68 -10.63
C VAL A 5 9.61 1.45 -10.60
N SER A 6 10.89 1.58 -11.00
CA SER A 6 11.82 0.43 -11.03
C SER A 6 12.11 -0.13 -9.64
N ASN A 7 12.27 0.74 -8.63
CA ASN A 7 12.50 0.32 -7.25
C ASN A 7 11.24 -0.27 -6.64
N ALA A 8 10.09 0.39 -6.83
CA ALA A 8 8.80 -0.12 -6.36
C ALA A 8 8.48 -1.51 -6.93
N LYS A 9 8.73 -1.73 -8.24
CA LYS A 9 8.50 -3.02 -8.89
C LYS A 9 9.37 -4.12 -8.27
N THR A 10 10.66 -3.86 -8.08
CA THR A 10 11.59 -4.83 -7.48
C THR A 10 11.20 -5.19 -6.04
N PHE A 11 10.67 -4.21 -5.29
CA PHE A 11 10.24 -4.41 -3.91
C PHE A 11 8.97 -5.27 -3.82
N LEU A 12 8.01 -5.01 -4.71
CA LEU A 12 6.81 -5.82 -4.86
C LEU A 12 7.15 -7.24 -5.30
N GLU A 13 8.03 -7.42 -6.29
CA GLU A 13 8.46 -8.75 -6.76
C GLU A 13 9.13 -9.59 -5.65
N LYS A 14 9.78 -8.95 -4.66
CA LYS A 14 10.39 -9.65 -3.52
C LYS A 14 9.42 -10.01 -2.42
N ARG A 15 8.33 -9.24 -2.24
CA ARG A 15 7.36 -9.44 -1.16
C ARG A 15 6.08 -10.14 -1.61
N TYR A 16 5.82 -10.17 -2.91
CA TYR A 16 4.65 -10.81 -3.48
C TYR A 16 4.68 -12.33 -3.23
N THR A 17 3.58 -12.85 -2.69
CA THR A 17 3.30 -14.28 -2.53
C THR A 17 1.89 -14.57 -3.03
N GLU A 18 1.66 -15.76 -3.57
CA GLU A 18 0.37 -16.15 -4.16
C GLU A 18 -0.73 -16.34 -3.11
N ASP A 19 -0.34 -16.65 -1.87
CA ASP A 19 -1.20 -16.83 -0.68
C ASP A 19 -1.24 -15.56 0.19
N MET A 20 -0.85 -14.41 -0.34
CA MET A 20 -0.86 -13.14 0.40
C MET A 20 -2.29 -12.75 0.79
N GLU A 21 -2.54 -12.52 2.07
CA GLU A 21 -3.81 -11.99 2.53
C GLU A 21 -3.97 -10.52 2.12
N LEU A 22 -5.22 -10.04 2.04
CA LEU A 22 -5.51 -8.67 1.63
C LEU A 22 -4.81 -7.65 2.53
N ASP A 23 -4.74 -7.95 3.83
CA ASP A 23 -4.12 -7.11 4.84
C ASP A 23 -2.60 -6.98 4.63
N ASP A 24 -1.91 -8.11 4.44
CA ASP A 24 -0.48 -8.15 4.10
C ASP A 24 -0.17 -7.44 2.78
N ALA A 25 -1.08 -7.51 1.81
CA ALA A 25 -0.96 -6.79 0.54
C ALA A 25 -1.06 -5.27 0.74
N ILE A 26 -1.98 -4.80 1.59
CA ILE A 26 -2.12 -3.38 1.95
C ILE A 26 -0.84 -2.92 2.66
N HIS A 27 -0.35 -3.67 3.64
CA HIS A 27 0.89 -3.37 4.34
C HIS A 27 2.09 -3.28 3.40
N THR A 28 2.26 -4.27 2.53
CA THR A 28 3.33 -4.28 1.54
C THR A 28 3.26 -3.07 0.61
N ALA A 29 2.06 -2.68 0.18
CA ALA A 29 1.85 -1.51 -0.66
C ALA A 29 2.23 -0.20 0.07
N ILE A 30 1.82 -0.04 1.32
CA ILE A 30 2.16 1.13 2.16
C ILE A 30 3.68 1.22 2.36
N LEU A 31 4.35 0.11 2.70
CA LEU A 31 5.81 0.05 2.85
C LEU A 31 6.52 0.44 1.54
N THR A 32 6.02 -0.03 0.41
CA THR A 32 6.59 0.30 -0.91
C THR A 32 6.46 1.80 -1.21
N LEU A 33 5.33 2.41 -0.86
CA LEU A 33 5.13 3.85 -0.99
C LEU A 33 6.08 4.62 -0.06
N LYS A 34 6.23 4.17 1.20
CA LYS A 34 7.10 4.79 2.21
C LYS A 34 8.58 4.75 1.79
N GLU A 35 9.04 3.64 1.21
CA GLU A 35 10.41 3.52 0.65
C GLU A 35 10.60 4.34 -0.64
N GLY A 36 9.55 4.47 -1.46
CA GLY A 36 9.60 5.20 -2.74
C GLY A 36 9.41 6.71 -2.61
N TYR A 37 9.02 7.20 -1.43
CA TYR A 37 8.70 8.59 -1.14
C TYR A 37 9.66 9.15 -0.09
N GLU A 38 10.44 10.15 -0.45
CA GLU A 38 11.45 10.77 0.44
C GLU A 38 10.85 11.61 1.59
N GLY A 39 9.51 11.62 1.76
CA GLY A 39 8.79 12.42 2.75
C GLY A 39 7.95 11.57 3.71
N GLN A 40 7.29 12.23 4.66
CA GLN A 40 6.32 11.56 5.53
C GLN A 40 5.05 11.22 4.75
N ILE A 41 4.72 9.93 4.71
CA ILE A 41 3.40 9.47 4.29
C ILE A 41 2.41 9.70 5.42
N SER A 42 1.26 10.27 5.08
CA SER A 42 0.16 10.53 6.01
C SER A 42 -1.15 10.14 5.34
N SER A 43 -2.19 9.86 6.11
CA SER A 43 -3.50 9.45 5.61
C SER A 43 -4.19 10.48 4.70
N ASN A 44 -3.73 11.74 4.71
CA ASN A 44 -4.19 12.79 3.79
C ASN A 44 -3.37 12.89 2.49
N ASN A 45 -2.19 12.26 2.43
CA ASN A 45 -1.26 12.34 1.29
C ASN A 45 -1.32 11.09 0.40
N ILE A 46 -1.96 10.02 0.86
CA ILE A 46 -2.14 8.77 0.13
C ILE A 46 -3.60 8.35 0.13
N GLU A 47 -4.01 7.67 -0.93
CA GLU A 47 -5.31 7.03 -1.06
C GLU A 47 -5.10 5.56 -1.36
N ILE A 48 -5.86 4.70 -0.68
CA ILE A 48 -5.79 3.25 -0.87
C ILE A 48 -7.16 2.75 -1.31
N GLY A 49 -7.20 2.10 -2.46
CA GLY A 49 -8.37 1.43 -2.98
C GLY A 49 -8.15 -0.08 -3.01
N ILE A 50 -9.09 -0.83 -2.45
CA ILE A 50 -9.08 -2.30 -2.47
C ILE A 50 -10.15 -2.81 -3.42
N ILE A 51 -9.84 -3.88 -4.14
CA ILE A 51 -10.80 -4.63 -4.95
C ILE A 51 -10.83 -6.05 -4.42
N ARG A 52 -11.98 -6.47 -3.89
CA ARG A 52 -12.16 -7.84 -3.39
C ARG A 52 -12.67 -8.76 -4.49
N ALA A 53 -12.83 -10.04 -4.16
CA ALA A 53 -13.33 -11.06 -5.08
C ALA A 53 -14.76 -10.78 -5.58
N ASP A 54 -15.53 -9.97 -4.84
CA ASP A 54 -16.82 -9.41 -5.21
C ASP A 54 -16.75 -8.40 -6.38
N ARG A 55 -15.54 -8.03 -6.81
CA ARG A 55 -15.25 -6.98 -7.81
C ARG A 55 -15.76 -5.60 -7.40
N GLU A 56 -15.99 -5.39 -6.10
CA GLU A 56 -16.33 -4.09 -5.55
C GLU A 56 -15.05 -3.33 -5.24
N PHE A 57 -14.91 -2.16 -5.86
CA PHE A 57 -13.86 -1.22 -5.52
C PHE A 57 -14.29 -0.40 -4.31
N LYS A 58 -13.57 -0.56 -3.21
CA LYS A 58 -13.78 0.22 -1.99
C LYS A 58 -12.55 1.07 -1.72
N VAL A 59 -12.78 2.38 -1.55
CA VAL A 59 -11.74 3.31 -1.08
C VAL A 59 -11.73 3.26 0.45
N LEU A 60 -10.54 3.12 1.02
CA LEU A 60 -10.35 3.17 2.47
C LEU A 60 -10.47 4.61 2.95
N SER A 61 -11.06 4.77 4.13
CA SER A 61 -11.19 6.07 4.77
C SER A 61 -9.82 6.54 5.32
N PRO A 62 -9.58 7.85 5.46
CA PRO A 62 -8.34 8.36 6.06
C PRO A 62 -8.06 7.79 7.46
N SER A 63 -9.11 7.46 8.22
CA SER A 63 -8.99 6.77 9.52
C SER A 63 -8.42 5.36 9.36
N GLU A 64 -8.98 4.55 8.46
CA GLU A 64 -8.48 3.19 8.18
C GLU A 64 -7.01 3.24 7.71
N ILE A 65 -6.68 4.17 6.81
CA ILE A 65 -5.30 4.37 6.35
C ILE A 65 -4.38 4.76 7.51
N LYS A 66 -4.87 5.56 8.47
CA LYS A 66 -4.09 5.94 9.65
C LYS A 66 -3.82 4.73 10.55
N ASP A 67 -4.81 3.89 10.81
CA ASP A 67 -4.63 2.65 11.57
C ASP A 67 -3.59 1.74 10.89
N PHE A 68 -3.70 1.52 9.57
CA PHE A 68 -2.70 0.76 8.80
C PHE A 68 -1.30 1.40 8.81
N LEU A 69 -1.21 2.73 8.84
CA LEU A 69 0.08 3.42 8.94
C LEU A 69 0.72 3.26 10.33
N GLU A 70 -0.09 3.23 11.40
CA GLU A 70 0.37 3.00 12.77
C GLU A 70 0.77 1.53 12.99
N GLU A 71 0.13 0.59 12.31
CA GLU A 71 0.46 -0.84 12.39
C GLU A 71 1.76 -1.21 11.64
N VAL A 72 2.16 -0.37 10.68
CA VAL A 72 3.39 -0.53 9.86
C VAL A 72 4.62 0.13 10.51
N GLU A 73 4.47 0.82 11.65
CA GLU A 73 5.58 1.46 12.39
C GLU A 73 6.45 0.49 13.20
#